data_AF-A0AAF0QW81-F1
#
_entry.id   AF-A0AAF0QW81-F1
#
_cell.length_a   1.000
_cell.length_b   1.000
_cell.length_c   1.000
_cell.angle_alpha   90.00
_cell.angle_beta   90.00
_cell.angle_gamma   90.00
#
_symmetry.space_group_name_H-M   'P 1'
#
loop_
_entity.id
_entity.type
_entity.pdbx_description
1 polymer ?
#
loop_
_entity_poly.entity_id
_entity_poly.type
_entity_poly.pdbx_seq_one_letter_code
_entity_poly.pdbx_strand_id
1 'polypeptide(L)'
;MVRVHVKHGDGGSDGAGEFLYDTETTSKIDEIAKDIIEIANFQSKIQCFAVEFEPHLSKLQGDPKAMPLVRALSEATSYASKDQVKHNKPLSLYVLRDHTRSIEKEFLVTYSVMGLSNSDLQQFLSDLQILEENTVQLLWAGKELTRGKKLRDFIGRNEKTKIVIRLQSPIPPPASLSGTFFSLLE
;
A
#
# COMPACT_ATOMS: atom_id res chain seq x y z
N MET A 1 7.84 17.56 14.00
CA MET A 1 7.29 16.47 13.19
C MET A 1 8.20 16.25 12.00
N VAL A 2 8.79 15.06 11.96
CA VAL A 2 9.55 14.59 10.81
C VAL A 2 8.56 14.16 9.75
N ARG A 3 8.74 14.66 8.54
CA ARG A 3 7.97 14.22 7.37
C ARG A 3 8.71 13.11 6.66
N VAL A 4 8.09 11.95 6.56
CA VAL A 4 8.64 10.78 5.88
C VAL A 4 7.98 10.65 4.51
N HIS A 5 8.76 10.72 3.44
CA HIS A 5 8.33 10.31 2.11
C HIS A 5 8.67 8.85 1.92
N VAL A 6 7.65 8.01 1.94
CA VAL A 6 7.78 6.57 1.75
C VAL A 6 7.69 6.27 0.26
N LYS A 7 8.60 5.42 -0.23
CA LYS A 7 8.58 4.88 -1.59
C LYS A 7 8.66 3.36 -1.57
N HIS A 8 7.80 2.69 -2.32
CA HIS A 8 7.79 1.23 -2.43
C HIS A 8 8.74 0.75 -3.55
N GLY A 9 9.74 -0.08 -3.23
CA GLY A 9 10.61 -0.78 -4.19
C GLY A 9 11.47 0.11 -5.13
N ASP A 10 12.34 -0.53 -5.92
CA ASP A 10 13.24 0.17 -6.85
C ASP A 10 12.51 0.53 -8.15
N GLY A 11 11.71 1.60 -8.11
CA GLY A 11 11.38 2.37 -9.32
C GLY A 11 10.63 1.62 -10.42
N GLY A 12 9.63 0.80 -10.10
CA GLY A 12 8.63 0.35 -11.08
C GLY A 12 7.80 1.53 -11.59
N SER A 13 8.11 1.97 -12.81
CA SER A 13 7.55 2.98 -13.75
C SER A 13 6.45 4.00 -13.39
N ASP A 14 5.69 3.92 -12.29
CA ASP A 14 4.53 4.82 -12.10
C ASP A 14 4.36 5.42 -10.70
N GLY A 15 5.25 5.13 -9.75
CA GLY A 15 5.18 5.74 -8.42
C GLY A 15 3.87 5.43 -7.68
N ALA A 16 3.21 4.31 -8.00
CA ALA A 16 1.89 3.96 -7.49
C ALA A 16 1.85 3.61 -5.99
N GLY A 17 3.01 3.50 -5.33
CA GLY A 17 3.13 3.17 -3.90
C GLY A 17 3.90 4.19 -3.07
N GLU A 18 3.90 5.48 -3.46
CA GLU A 18 4.51 6.53 -2.64
C GLU A 18 3.48 7.33 -1.84
N PHE A 19 3.88 7.75 -0.63
CA PHE A 19 3.05 8.56 0.25
C PHE A 19 3.90 9.35 1.26
N LEU A 20 3.25 10.27 1.94
CA LEU A 20 3.83 11.02 3.06
C LEU A 20 3.27 10.47 4.38
N TYR A 21 4.11 10.36 5.40
CA TYR A 21 3.76 9.96 6.75
C TYR A 21 4.45 10.91 7.74
N ASP A 22 3.73 11.40 8.73
CA ASP A 22 4.28 12.30 9.74
C ASP A 22 4.55 11.54 11.04
N THR A 23 5.72 11.78 11.64
CA THR A 23 6.15 11.13 12.88
C THR A 23 7.05 12.05 13.70
N GLU A 24 7.57 11.56 14.81
CA GLU A 24 8.48 12.28 15.69
C GLU A 24 9.86 11.60 15.71
N THR A 25 10.92 12.36 15.96
CA THR A 25 12.26 11.79 16.14
C THR A 25 12.33 10.85 17.36
N THR A 26 11.40 11.00 18.31
CA THR A 26 11.27 10.15 19.50
C THR A 26 10.57 8.81 19.26
N SER A 27 9.85 8.66 18.14
CA SER A 27 9.11 7.45 17.78
C SER A 27 10.06 6.28 17.51
N LYS A 28 9.60 5.07 17.87
CA LYS A 28 10.37 3.85 17.61
C LYS A 28 10.26 3.45 16.15
N ILE A 29 11.31 2.84 15.62
CA ILE A 29 11.31 2.32 14.25
C ILE A 29 10.26 1.21 14.06
N ASP A 30 9.96 0.45 15.11
CA ASP A 30 8.89 -0.56 15.11
C ASP A 30 7.51 0.05 14.87
N GLU A 31 7.19 1.13 15.60
CA GLU A 31 5.93 1.86 15.47
C GLU A 31 5.82 2.52 14.10
N ILE A 32 6.87 3.22 13.67
CA ILE A 32 6.93 3.87 12.35
C ILE A 32 6.69 2.87 11.24
N ALA A 33 7.34 1.71 11.30
CA ALA A 33 7.19 0.74 10.23
C ALA A 33 5.87 0.01 10.24
N LYS A 34 5.32 -0.30 11.41
CA LYS A 34 3.97 -0.82 11.50
C LYS A 34 2.99 0.10 10.78
N ASP A 35 3.01 1.38 11.12
CA ASP A 35 2.12 2.38 10.49
C ASP A 35 2.34 2.49 8.98
N ILE A 36 3.60 2.59 8.55
CA ILE A 36 3.96 2.71 7.14
C ILE A 36 3.56 1.46 6.34
N ILE A 37 3.75 0.27 6.91
CA ILE A 37 3.38 -1.00 6.28
C ILE A 37 1.87 -1.12 6.17
N GLU A 38 1.13 -0.80 7.23
CA GLU A 38 -0.34 -0.78 7.20
C GLU A 38 -0.87 0.23 6.17
N ILE A 39 -0.29 1.44 6.09
CA ILE A 39 -0.66 2.43 5.07
C ILE A 39 -0.43 1.89 3.66
N ALA A 40 0.75 1.30 3.39
CA ALA A 40 1.07 0.72 2.10
C ALA A 40 0.09 -0.41 1.73
N ASN A 41 -0.24 -1.29 2.68
CA ASN A 41 -1.21 -2.37 2.48
C ASN A 41 -2.61 -1.83 2.19
N PHE A 42 -3.06 -0.77 2.88
CA PHE A 42 -4.35 -0.13 2.56
C PHE A 42 -4.35 0.53 1.19
N GLN A 43 -3.27 1.18 0.76
CA GLN A 43 -3.16 1.71 -0.61
C GLN A 43 -3.29 0.59 -1.65
N SER A 44 -2.55 -0.52 -1.48
CA SER A 44 -2.64 -1.69 -2.36
C SER A 44 -4.05 -2.26 -2.40
N LYS A 45 -4.73 -2.35 -1.25
CA LYS A 45 -6.11 -2.84 -1.15
C LYS A 45 -7.11 -1.93 -1.87
N ILE A 46 -7.01 -0.61 -1.69
CA ILE A 46 -7.84 0.37 -2.41
C ILE A 46 -7.60 0.28 -3.92
N GLN A 47 -6.34 0.12 -4.34
CA GLN A 47 -6.00 -0.04 -5.75
C GLN A 47 -6.57 -1.34 -6.33
N CYS A 48 -6.47 -2.46 -5.61
CA CYS A 48 -7.09 -3.72 -6.02
C CYS A 48 -8.60 -3.57 -6.19
N PHE A 49 -9.31 -2.99 -5.20
CA PHE A 49 -10.75 -2.73 -5.34
C PHE A 49 -11.06 -1.87 -6.57
N ALA A 50 -10.27 -0.83 -6.83
CA ALA A 50 -10.48 0.02 -8.00
C ALA A 50 -10.32 -0.75 -9.32
N VAL A 51 -9.33 -1.63 -9.42
CA VAL A 51 -9.08 -2.44 -10.62
C VAL A 51 -10.14 -3.52 -10.81
N GLU A 52 -10.45 -4.30 -9.77
CA GLU A 52 -11.35 -5.44 -9.87
C GLU A 52 -12.82 -5.03 -10.02
N PHE A 53 -13.22 -3.90 -9.44
CA PHE A 53 -14.61 -3.44 -9.51
C PHE A 53 -14.90 -2.62 -10.77
N GLU A 54 -13.91 -2.00 -11.40
CA GLU A 54 -14.07 -1.19 -12.63
C GLU A 54 -14.87 -1.87 -13.75
N PRO A 55 -14.55 -3.13 -14.17
CA PRO A 55 -15.23 -3.75 -15.31
C PRO A 55 -16.70 -4.10 -15.02
N HIS A 56 -17.06 -4.15 -13.75
CA HIS A 56 -18.42 -4.40 -13.29
C HIS A 56 -19.21 -3.10 -13.16
N LEU A 57 -18.57 -2.05 -12.65
CA LEU A 57 -19.18 -0.74 -12.43
C LEU A 57 -19.38 0.05 -13.73
N SER A 58 -18.50 -0.11 -14.72
CA SER A 58 -18.64 0.51 -16.04
C SER A 58 -19.95 0.13 -16.74
N LYS A 59 -20.45 -1.10 -16.51
CA LYS A 59 -21.72 -1.61 -17.05
C LYS A 59 -22.96 -1.07 -16.33
N LEU A 60 -22.79 -0.50 -15.13
CA LEU A 60 -23.85 -0.03 -14.24
C LEU A 60 -23.88 1.50 -14.15
N GLN A 61 -23.41 2.20 -15.17
CA GLN A 61 -23.33 3.65 -15.15
C GLN A 61 -24.72 4.28 -14.94
N GLY A 62 -24.86 5.03 -13.84
CA GLY A 62 -26.12 5.67 -13.46
C GLY A 62 -27.08 4.82 -12.63
N ASP A 63 -26.75 3.56 -12.31
CA ASP A 63 -27.55 2.74 -11.41
C ASP A 63 -27.49 3.30 -9.98
N PRO A 64 -28.62 3.68 -9.36
CA PRO A 64 -28.67 4.22 -8.00
C PRO A 64 -28.04 3.30 -6.95
N LYS A 65 -28.04 1.97 -7.16
CA LYS A 65 -27.43 0.98 -6.27
C LYS A 65 -25.91 0.89 -6.41
N ALA A 66 -25.35 1.30 -7.55
CA ALA A 66 -23.91 1.31 -7.79
C ALA A 66 -23.27 2.66 -7.41
N MET A 67 -24.02 3.76 -7.44
CA MET A 67 -23.51 5.10 -7.15
C MET A 67 -22.76 5.23 -5.80
N PRO A 68 -23.23 4.65 -4.68
CA PRO A 68 -22.50 4.74 -3.41
C PRO A 68 -21.12 4.09 -3.46
N LEU A 69 -21.01 2.91 -4.08
CA LEU A 69 -19.74 2.21 -4.24
C LEU A 69 -18.78 2.97 -5.17
N VAL A 70 -19.28 3.51 -6.29
CA VAL A 70 -18.49 4.35 -7.20
C VAL A 70 -17.94 5.58 -6.47
N ARG A 71 -18.77 6.23 -5.65
CA ARG A 71 -18.33 7.38 -4.85
C ARG A 71 -17.25 6.97 -3.83
N ALA A 72 -17.49 5.90 -3.07
CA ALA A 72 -16.55 5.42 -2.07
C ALA A 72 -15.18 5.07 -2.69
N LEU A 73 -15.17 4.41 -3.86
CA LEU A 73 -13.95 4.16 -4.63
C LEU A 73 -13.27 5.45 -5.08
N SER A 74 -14.02 6.40 -5.64
CA SER A 74 -13.44 7.67 -6.11
C SER A 74 -12.80 8.47 -4.98
N GLU A 75 -13.44 8.54 -3.81
CA GLU A 75 -12.91 9.24 -2.65
C GLU A 75 -11.66 8.55 -2.10
N ALA A 76 -11.72 7.22 -1.94
CA ALA A 76 -10.62 6.42 -1.43
C ALA A 76 -9.39 6.45 -2.36
N THR A 77 -9.60 6.31 -3.67
CA THR A 77 -8.52 6.36 -4.67
C THR A 77 -7.88 7.74 -4.74
N SER A 78 -8.67 8.81 -4.68
CA SER A 78 -8.15 10.18 -4.61
C SER A 78 -7.29 10.40 -3.36
N TYR A 79 -7.77 9.92 -2.21
CA TYR A 79 -7.03 10.00 -0.94
C TYR A 79 -5.76 9.14 -0.95
N ALA A 80 -5.80 7.93 -1.50
CA ALA A 80 -4.66 7.02 -1.57
C ALA A 80 -3.64 7.37 -2.68
N SER A 81 -3.92 8.37 -3.53
CA SER A 81 -3.09 8.68 -4.70
C SER A 81 -1.79 9.42 -4.38
N LYS A 82 -0.83 9.31 -5.31
CA LYS A 82 0.43 10.10 -5.31
C LYS A 82 0.22 11.61 -5.33
N ASP A 83 -0.98 12.09 -5.67
CA ASP A 83 -1.29 13.52 -5.63
C ASP A 83 -1.24 14.07 -4.21
N GLN A 84 -1.47 13.25 -3.17
CA GLN A 84 -1.26 13.70 -1.78
C GLN A 84 0.21 14.11 -1.55
N VAL A 85 1.17 13.40 -2.14
CA VAL A 85 2.60 13.75 -2.07
C VAL A 85 2.87 15.09 -2.74
N LYS A 86 2.30 15.32 -3.94
CA LYS A 86 2.44 16.59 -4.69
C LYS A 86 1.91 17.79 -3.89
N HIS A 87 0.80 17.58 -3.18
CA HIS A 87 0.18 18.62 -2.34
C HIS A 87 0.75 18.66 -0.91
N ASN A 88 1.83 17.92 -0.63
CA ASN A 88 2.48 17.85 0.68
C ASN A 88 1.53 17.44 1.83
N LYS A 89 0.58 16.55 1.52
CA LYS A 89 -0.40 16.00 2.46
C LYS A 89 -0.01 14.58 2.89
N PRO A 90 0.19 14.32 4.19
CA PRO A 90 0.42 12.96 4.69
C PRO A 90 -0.84 12.12 4.65
N LEU A 91 -0.68 10.81 4.43
CA LEU A 91 -1.74 9.84 4.60
C LEU A 91 -1.88 9.49 6.08
N SER A 92 -3.14 9.42 6.50
CA SER A 92 -3.53 8.86 7.79
C SER A 92 -4.00 7.43 7.64
N LEU A 93 -3.41 6.54 8.44
CA LEU A 93 -3.81 5.14 8.58
C LEU A 93 -5.30 4.99 8.92
N TYR A 94 -5.82 5.82 9.82
CA TYR A 94 -7.22 5.78 10.23
C TYR A 94 -8.17 6.09 9.08
N VAL A 95 -7.85 7.13 8.29
CA VAL A 95 -8.68 7.53 7.14
C VAL A 95 -8.66 6.47 6.03
N LEU A 96 -7.50 5.87 5.75
CA LEU A 96 -7.40 4.76 4.78
C LEU A 96 -8.19 3.53 5.21
N ARG A 97 -8.14 3.18 6.49
CA ARG A 97 -8.92 2.10 7.07
C ARG A 97 -10.42 2.36 6.94
N ASP A 98 -10.85 3.59 7.20
CA ASP A 98 -12.26 3.97 7.10
C ASP A 98 -12.75 3.98 5.65
N HIS A 99 -11.94 4.45 4.70
CA HIS A 99 -12.21 4.31 3.27
C HIS A 99 -12.37 2.84 2.85
N THR A 100 -11.45 1.98 3.27
CA THR A 100 -11.50 0.54 2.96
C THR A 100 -12.78 -0.09 3.49
N ARG A 101 -13.15 0.20 4.74
CA ARG A 101 -14.42 -0.28 5.34
C ARG A 101 -15.64 0.26 4.62
N SER A 102 -15.61 1.52 4.18
CA SER A 102 -16.70 2.11 3.42
C SER A 102 -16.88 1.38 2.09
N ILE A 103 -15.80 1.07 1.36
CA ILE A 103 -15.86 0.31 0.11
C ILE A 103 -16.45 -1.08 0.35
N GLU A 104 -15.95 -1.82 1.35
CA GLU A 104 -16.46 -3.16 1.69
C GLU A 104 -17.96 -3.13 2.02
N LYS A 105 -18.39 -2.14 2.80
CA LYS A 105 -19.81 -1.97 3.17
C LYS A 105 -20.68 -1.71 1.94
N GLU A 106 -20.29 -0.79 1.07
CA GLU A 106 -21.08 -0.48 -0.13
C GLU A 106 -21.03 -1.65 -1.12
N PHE A 107 -19.90 -2.37 -1.23
CA PHE A 107 -19.80 -3.59 -2.02
C PHE A 107 -20.83 -4.64 -1.57
N LEU A 108 -21.00 -4.85 -0.26
CA LEU A 108 -22.00 -5.79 0.28
C LEU A 108 -23.44 -5.46 -0.13
N VAL A 109 -23.73 -4.21 -0.53
CA VAL A 109 -25.05 -3.81 -1.03
C VAL A 109 -25.12 -3.97 -2.56
N THR A 110 -24.02 -3.72 -3.27
CA THR A 110 -23.96 -3.64 -4.73
C THR A 110 -23.58 -4.94 -5.43
N TYR A 111 -22.91 -5.91 -4.78
CA TYR A 111 -22.32 -7.08 -5.45
C TYR A 111 -23.31 -7.89 -6.28
N SER A 112 -24.57 -8.00 -5.83
CA SER A 112 -25.61 -8.75 -6.55
C SER A 112 -25.95 -8.14 -7.92
N VAL A 113 -26.00 -6.81 -8.02
CA VAL A 113 -26.26 -6.12 -9.30
C VAL A 113 -25.02 -6.07 -10.19
N MET A 114 -23.83 -6.18 -9.60
CA MET A 114 -22.57 -6.37 -10.32
C MET A 114 -22.41 -7.78 -10.91
N GLY A 115 -23.29 -8.72 -10.56
CA GLY A 115 -23.15 -10.13 -10.95
C GLY A 115 -22.02 -10.85 -10.22
N LEU A 116 -21.63 -10.33 -9.05
CA LEU A 116 -20.60 -10.89 -8.18
C LEU A 116 -21.22 -11.61 -6.99
N SER A 117 -20.35 -12.20 -6.18
CA SER A 117 -20.62 -12.90 -4.94
C SER A 117 -19.65 -12.45 -3.84
N ASN A 118 -19.95 -12.80 -2.59
CA ASN A 118 -19.04 -12.50 -1.48
C ASN A 118 -17.69 -13.26 -1.60
N SER A 119 -17.68 -14.42 -2.25
CA SER A 119 -16.45 -15.17 -2.53
C SER A 119 -15.50 -14.42 -3.47
N ASP A 120 -16.02 -13.63 -4.41
CA ASP A 120 -15.17 -12.88 -5.36
C ASP A 120 -14.33 -11.84 -4.62
N LEU A 121 -14.91 -11.15 -3.63
CA LEU A 121 -14.15 -10.22 -2.78
C LEU A 121 -13.00 -10.94 -2.05
N GLN A 122 -13.28 -12.12 -1.48
CA GLN A 122 -12.24 -12.89 -0.80
C GLN A 122 -11.12 -13.33 -1.76
N GLN A 123 -11.48 -13.69 -2.99
CA GLN A 123 -10.49 -14.03 -4.02
C GLN A 123 -9.61 -12.83 -4.37
N PHE A 124 -10.22 -11.67 -4.67
CA PHE A 124 -9.47 -10.44 -4.97
C PHE A 124 -8.50 -10.06 -3.84
N LEU A 125 -8.92 -10.20 -2.58
CA LEU A 125 -8.07 -9.92 -1.44
C LEU A 125 -6.99 -10.97 -1.19
N SER A 126 -7.19 -12.21 -1.63
CA SER A 126 -6.19 -13.28 -1.49
C SER A 126 -5.05 -13.14 -2.50
N ASP A 127 -5.34 -12.55 -3.67
CA ASP A 127 -4.34 -12.29 -4.71
C ASP A 127 -3.48 -11.06 -4.41
N LEU A 128 -3.82 -10.28 -3.39
CA LEU A 128 -3.03 -9.15 -2.93
C LEU A 128 -1.74 -9.60 -2.23
N GLN A 129 -0.61 -9.11 -2.72
CA GLN A 129 0.65 -9.23 -2.01
C GLN A 129 0.68 -8.27 -0.81
N ILE A 130 0.37 -8.80 0.38
CA ILE A 130 0.42 -8.05 1.64
C ILE A 130 1.85 -8.02 2.18
N LEU A 131 2.27 -6.83 2.61
CA LEU A 131 3.54 -6.61 3.28
C LEU A 131 3.44 -7.07 4.74
N GLU A 132 4.38 -7.91 5.15
CA GLU A 132 4.48 -8.39 6.54
C GLU A 132 5.52 -7.60 7.33
N GLU A 133 5.18 -7.26 8.58
CA GLU A 133 6.01 -6.44 9.47
C GLU A 133 7.43 -7.00 9.69
N ASN A 134 7.55 -8.34 9.70
CA ASN A 134 8.79 -9.07 9.98
C ASN A 134 9.70 -9.22 8.75
N THR A 135 9.17 -9.02 7.55
CA THR A 135 9.90 -9.27 6.31
C THR A 135 10.34 -7.96 5.66
N VAL A 136 9.60 -6.87 5.88
CA VAL A 136 9.88 -5.58 5.25
C VAL A 136 10.99 -4.80 5.97
N GLN A 137 11.95 -4.35 5.17
CA GLN A 137 13.02 -3.46 5.60
C GLN A 137 12.70 -2.00 5.24
N LEU A 138 13.04 -1.08 6.14
CA LEU A 138 12.96 0.36 5.91
C LEU A 138 14.37 0.89 5.67
N LEU A 139 14.64 1.39 4.48
CA LEU A 139 15.94 1.97 4.13
C LEU A 139 15.88 3.49 4.10
N TRP A 140 16.79 4.14 4.85
CA TRP A 140 17.06 5.57 4.77
C TRP A 140 18.50 5.80 4.35
N ALA A 141 18.71 6.58 3.29
CA ALA A 141 20.03 6.86 2.72
C ALA A 141 20.88 5.59 2.47
N GLY A 142 20.24 4.51 1.99
CA GLY A 142 20.88 3.23 1.71
C GLY A 142 21.20 2.38 2.95
N LYS A 143 20.82 2.83 4.15
CA LYS A 143 21.01 2.09 5.41
C LYS A 143 19.68 1.66 6.00
N GLU A 144 19.65 0.47 6.56
CA GLU A 144 18.47 -0.04 7.26
C GLU A 144 18.22 0.72 8.56
N LEU A 145 16.97 1.16 8.73
CA LEU A 145 16.45 1.62 10.00
C LEU A 145 16.16 0.39 10.86
N THR A 146 17.12 0.06 11.73
CA THR A 146 17.02 -1.11 12.60
C THR A 146 15.85 -0.98 13.58
N ARG A 147 15.04 -2.03 13.67
CA ARG A 147 14.01 -2.25 14.70
C ARG A 147 14.58 -2.09 16.13
N GLY A 148 13.76 -1.69 17.09
CA GLY A 148 14.12 -1.45 18.49
C GLY A 148 14.79 -0.10 18.78
N LYS A 149 15.23 0.65 17.77
CA LYS A 149 15.81 1.99 17.91
C LYS A 149 14.76 3.10 17.73
N LYS A 150 15.14 4.34 18.04
CA LYS A 150 14.33 5.53 17.75
C LYS A 150 14.78 6.22 16.48
N LEU A 151 13.89 6.94 15.82
CA LEU A 151 14.21 7.66 14.59
C LEU A 151 15.37 8.66 14.77
N ARG A 152 15.44 9.32 15.93
CA ARG A 152 16.50 10.26 16.29
C ARG A 152 17.90 9.65 16.30
N ASP A 153 18.01 8.33 16.48
CA ASP A 153 19.29 7.64 16.51
C ASP A 153 19.91 7.56 15.10
N PHE A 154 19.12 7.83 14.06
CA PHE A 154 19.55 7.85 12.66
C PHE A 154 19.65 9.28 12.11
N ILE A 155 18.60 10.10 12.33
CA ILE A 155 18.48 11.42 11.69
C ILE A 155 18.81 12.59 12.63
N GLY A 156 19.10 12.32 13.91
CA GLY A 156 19.26 13.33 14.95
C GLY A 156 17.92 13.86 15.49
N ARG A 157 17.98 14.96 16.27
CA ARG A 157 16.81 15.51 17.00
C ARG A 157 16.02 16.56 16.21
N ASN A 158 16.29 16.73 14.91
CA ASN A 158 15.66 17.79 14.13
C ASN A 158 14.26 17.39 13.66
N GLU A 159 13.26 17.95 14.33
CA GLU A 159 11.83 17.80 14.06
C GLU A 159 11.31 18.60 12.86
N LYS A 160 12.16 19.35 12.14
CA LYS A 160 11.79 20.09 10.93
C LYS A 160 12.50 19.51 9.70
N THR A 161 12.50 18.18 9.59
CA THR A 161 13.21 17.46 8.53
C THR A 161 12.21 16.66 7.68
N LYS A 162 12.44 16.64 6.36
CA LYS A 162 11.81 15.69 5.45
C LYS A 162 12.84 14.64 5.04
N ILE A 163 12.52 13.35 5.23
CA ILE A 163 13.38 12.23 4.85
C ILE A 163 12.68 11.34 3.83
N VAL A 164 13.46 10.57 3.05
CA VAL A 164 12.93 9.57 2.14
C VAL A 164 13.25 8.19 2.69
N ILE A 165 12.23 7.37 2.92
CA ILE A 165 12.37 5.97 3.31
C ILE A 165 11.93 5.09 2.13
N ARG A 166 12.75 4.10 1.77
CA ARG A 166 12.36 3.05 0.84
C ARG A 166 11.85 1.84 1.63
N LEU A 167 10.67 1.37 1.27
CA LEU A 167 10.16 0.06 1.70
C LEU A 167 10.72 -0.99 0.74
N GLN A 168 11.42 -1.98 1.29
CA GLN A 168 11.93 -3.12 0.56
C GLN A 168 11.30 -4.38 1.14
N SER A 169 10.50 -5.08 0.32
CA SER A 169 10.17 -6.48 0.60
C SER A 169 11.44 -7.32 0.44
N PRO A 170 11.60 -8.45 1.15
CA PRO A 170 12.72 -9.33 0.89
C PRO A 170 12.69 -9.71 -0.59
N ILE A 171 13.82 -9.50 -1.26
CA ILE A 171 14.08 -10.16 -2.53
C ILE A 171 14.06 -11.67 -2.19
N PRO A 172 13.16 -12.49 -2.76
CA PRO A 172 13.36 -13.93 -2.66
C PRO A 172 14.78 -14.20 -3.15
N PRO A 173 15.59 -15.01 -2.43
CA PRO A 173 16.94 -15.31 -2.87
C PRO A 173 16.89 -15.69 -4.35
N PRO A 174 17.85 -15.24 -5.19
CA PRO A 174 17.80 -15.50 -6.62
C PRO A 174 17.54 -16.99 -6.77
N ALA A 175 16.44 -17.34 -7.44
CA ALA A 175 16.10 -18.73 -7.71
C ALA A 175 17.38 -19.38 -8.20
N SER A 176 17.90 -20.32 -7.40
CA SER A 176 19.04 -21.13 -7.78
C SER A 176 18.75 -21.60 -9.18
N LEU A 177 19.60 -21.20 -10.14
CA LEU A 177 19.54 -21.70 -11.51
C LEU A 177 19.71 -23.22 -11.40
N SER A 178 18.59 -23.96 -11.29
CA SER A 178 18.54 -25.37 -11.59
C SER A 178 18.63 -25.48 -13.10
N GLY A 179 19.82 -25.17 -13.61
CA GLY A 179 20.24 -25.49 -14.96
C GLY A 179 20.09 -26.98 -15.11
N THR A 180 19.00 -27.38 -15.74
CA THR A 180 18.77 -28.73 -16.22
C THR A 180 19.87 -28.97 -17.26
N PHE A 181 20.96 -29.59 -16.84
CA PHE A 181 21.90 -30.21 -17.76
C PHE A 181 21.13 -31.34 -18.46
N PHE A 182 20.58 -31.03 -19.63
CA PHE A 182 20.19 -32.06 -20.58
C PHE A 182 21.47 -32.74 -21.05
N SER A 183 21.74 -33.91 -20.48
CA SER A 183 22.64 -34.90 -21.04
C SER A 183 22.09 -35.32 -22.40
N LEU A 184 22.64 -34.77 -23.48
CA LEU A 184 22.48 -35.37 -24.80
C LEU A 184 23.59 -36.42 -24.96
N LEU A 185 23.22 -37.67 -24.70
CA LEU A 185 23.92 -38.85 -25.19
C LEU A 185 23.00 -39.46 -26.25
N GLU A 186 23.31 -39.19 -27.52
CA GLU A 186 23.19 -40.12 -28.66
C GLU A 186 24.11 -39.63 -29.78
#